data_AF-A0A1C6YX56-F1
#
_entry.id   AF-A0A1C6YX56-F1
#
_cell.length_a   1.000
_cell.length_b   1.000
_cell.length_c   1.000
_cell.angle_alpha   90.00
_cell.angle_beta   90.00
_cell.angle_gamma   90.00
#
_symmetry.space_group_name_H-M   'P 1'
#
loop_
_entity.id
_entity.type
_entity.pdbx_description
1 polymer ?
#
loop_
_entity_poly.entity_id
_entity_poly.type
_entity_poly.pdbx_seq_one_letter_code
_entity_poly.pdbx_strand_id
1 'polypeptide(L)'
;MAFEDKFRYEYSYLKELGRLIAKNRPALEPFLSENAIDQDVEKLLEGAAFLFAGLESKISDSFPEMTRDLLDSVWPESLYPFPSTTLIQFSAPKGLEGISIPADVEVYGDINGEECTFRTLSPLVLTPLTLEQVGQSDEQEGSVLALKFNWSGNVKKKNLHLSRLPVFIDESIACCDQLRFYLEQHVKRIELITSEYDSIKILPLNCVTTGANTATVCATGSSSKEPLQQAIEYFTLTKINNFFFLNEIDITVGKDIFFNINIIFDSILPVKLQSKSLLLHCSPAVNIFYRTNEPILCEVGKKYYINSEGKNNVIHSVLGITSKLSPSKIEGKVKSQYIKYNNIKSKYNYSVVDRTVRTIFWKIEVEHHSFAMKNHQVIFYNSFGEKVCIWGDKYFQLHLKCMNTKEILDSVDIGCLVYKSEHIPGEVVCRNVVLPSPSYYPLENDSLYLELISLLSFSFFHLKSNDEFKKILKILSFYSSNDFNLRSDALRKISGITKIETYSSDRLYLGHSRRGSCAKITLDNSLYLSMGEMYIFSLMINRLISYSVTAASFTQLDIYITGNDSCLWSFPISIGCHEEF
;
A
#
# COMPACT_ATOMS: atom_id res chain seq x y z
N MET A 1 15.34 -11.17 25.12
CA MET A 1 16.61 -11.90 25.29
C MET A 1 16.78 -12.84 24.12
N ALA A 2 18.00 -12.95 23.59
CA ALA A 2 18.28 -13.93 22.55
C ALA A 2 18.15 -15.34 23.14
N PHE A 3 17.88 -16.34 22.29
CA PHE A 3 17.75 -17.74 22.73
C PHE A 3 19.00 -18.21 23.51
N GLU A 4 20.19 -17.75 23.10
CA GLU A 4 21.45 -18.05 23.78
C GLU A 4 21.48 -17.55 25.23
N ASP A 5 20.96 -16.36 25.49
CA ASP A 5 20.90 -15.81 26.85
C ASP A 5 19.97 -16.63 27.74
N LYS A 6 18.80 -17.02 27.20
CA LYS A 6 17.83 -17.87 27.91
C LYS A 6 18.41 -19.25 28.21
N PHE A 7 19.11 -19.85 27.24
CA PHE A 7 19.80 -21.11 27.42
C PHE A 7 20.86 -21.04 28.53
N ARG A 8 21.71 -20.01 28.50
CA ARG A 8 22.75 -19.82 29.53
C ARG A 8 22.15 -19.58 30.91
N TYR A 9 21.05 -18.83 30.97
CA TYR A 9 20.30 -18.60 32.21
C TYR A 9 19.74 -19.91 32.76
N GLU A 10 18.98 -20.67 31.96
CA GLU A 10 18.39 -21.95 32.35
C GLU A 10 19.43 -22.99 32.75
N TYR A 11 20.54 -23.06 32.01
CA TYR A 11 21.64 -23.97 32.35
C TYR A 11 22.31 -23.60 33.69
N SER A 12 22.55 -22.31 33.92
CA SER A 12 23.11 -21.83 35.19
C SER A 12 22.14 -22.08 36.35
N TYR A 13 20.84 -21.85 36.13
CA TYR A 13 19.78 -22.11 37.09
C TYR A 13 19.71 -23.60 37.47
N LEU A 14 19.77 -24.51 36.48
CA LEU A 14 19.80 -25.96 36.73
C LEU A 14 21.05 -26.37 37.53
N LYS A 15 22.23 -25.79 37.24
CA LYS A 15 23.45 -26.03 38.02
C LYS A 15 23.34 -25.54 39.46
N GLU A 16 22.79 -24.34 39.69
CA GLU A 16 22.55 -23.83 41.04
C GLU A 16 21.56 -24.69 41.84
N LEU A 17 20.49 -25.14 41.18
CA LEU A 17 19.49 -26.02 41.78
C LEU A 17 20.09 -27.39 42.12
N GLY A 18 20.90 -27.94 41.21
CA GLY A 18 21.69 -29.16 41.45
C GLY A 18 22.57 -29.04 42.69
N ARG A 19 23.30 -27.91 42.83
CA ARG A 19 24.13 -27.61 44.01
C ARG A 19 23.33 -27.57 45.31
N LEU A 20 22.15 -26.95 45.30
CA LEU A 20 21.27 -26.87 46.47
C LEU A 20 20.74 -28.25 46.88
N ILE A 21 20.37 -29.09 45.90
CA ILE A 21 19.89 -30.45 46.16
C ILE A 21 21.03 -31.34 46.69
N ALA A 22 22.22 -31.27 46.09
CA ALA A 22 23.38 -32.04 46.53
C ALA A 22 23.73 -31.73 48.00
N LYS A 23 23.65 -30.45 48.40
CA LYS A 23 23.87 -30.04 49.80
C LYS A 23 22.85 -30.63 50.78
N ASN A 24 21.60 -30.79 50.36
CA ASN A 24 20.52 -31.32 51.20
C ASN A 24 20.44 -32.86 51.16
N ARG A 25 20.96 -33.50 50.10
CA ARG A 25 20.93 -34.94 49.87
C ARG A 25 22.28 -35.43 49.33
N PRO A 26 23.20 -35.83 50.21
CA PRO A 26 24.57 -36.24 49.81
C PRO A 26 24.60 -37.47 48.89
N ALA A 27 23.56 -38.32 48.90
CA ALA A 27 23.45 -39.45 47.98
C ALA A 27 23.35 -39.05 46.49
N LEU A 28 22.96 -37.81 46.20
CA LEU A 28 22.79 -37.29 44.83
C LEU A 28 23.97 -36.40 44.38
N GLU A 29 24.93 -36.14 45.27
CA GLU A 29 26.11 -35.30 45.00
C GLU A 29 26.95 -35.75 43.79
N PRO A 30 27.17 -37.05 43.53
CA PRO A 30 27.95 -37.50 42.36
C PRO A 30 27.31 -37.13 41.02
N PHE A 31 25.99 -36.91 41.01
CA PHE A 31 25.21 -36.65 39.80
C PHE A 31 24.90 -35.16 39.59
N LEU A 32 24.74 -34.37 40.67
CA LEU A 32 24.20 -33.01 40.60
C LEU A 32 25.16 -31.90 41.04
N SER A 33 26.38 -32.24 41.49
CA SER A 33 27.38 -31.24 41.89
C SER A 33 28.10 -30.61 40.68
N GLU A 34 28.71 -29.43 40.88
CA GLU A 34 29.51 -28.74 39.83
C GLU A 34 30.70 -29.58 39.33
N ASN A 35 31.13 -30.56 40.13
CA ASN A 35 32.20 -31.50 39.81
C ASN A 35 31.65 -32.91 39.48
N ALA A 36 30.41 -33.00 39.00
CA ALA A 36 29.84 -34.26 38.55
C ALA A 36 30.80 -34.92 37.54
N ILE A 37 31.21 -36.15 37.85
CA ILE A 37 32.23 -36.89 37.09
C ILE A 37 31.66 -37.39 35.75
N ASP A 38 30.32 -37.39 35.63
CA ASP A 38 29.58 -37.99 34.54
C ASP A 38 29.22 -36.96 33.45
N GLN A 39 29.95 -37.04 32.34
CA GLN A 39 29.74 -36.22 31.16
C GLN A 39 28.34 -36.41 30.55
N ASP A 40 27.68 -37.56 30.77
CA ASP A 40 26.35 -37.82 30.23
C ASP A 40 25.26 -37.07 31.01
N VAL A 41 25.46 -36.86 32.31
CA VAL A 41 24.54 -36.04 33.12
C VAL A 41 24.66 -34.56 32.74
N GLU A 42 25.87 -34.07 32.47
CA GLU A 42 26.08 -32.70 32.01
C GLU A 42 25.39 -32.47 30.66
N LYS A 43 25.54 -33.39 29.69
CA LYS A 43 24.82 -33.32 28.41
C LYS A 43 23.30 -33.40 28.58
N LEU A 44 22.81 -34.14 29.57
CA LEU A 44 21.38 -34.21 29.88
C LEU A 44 20.87 -32.89 30.44
N LEU A 45 21.63 -32.23 31.32
CA LEU A 45 21.31 -30.89 31.83
C LEU A 45 21.37 -29.83 30.74
N GLU A 46 22.34 -29.92 29.81
CA GLU A 46 22.39 -29.07 28.62
C GLU A 46 21.16 -29.32 27.72
N GLY A 47 20.81 -30.58 27.46
CA GLY A 47 19.61 -30.92 26.69
C GLY A 47 18.32 -30.43 27.34
N ALA A 48 18.21 -30.55 28.66
CA ALA A 48 17.09 -30.04 29.43
C ALA A 48 17.02 -28.51 29.38
N ALA A 49 18.14 -27.83 29.62
CA ALA A 49 18.24 -26.37 29.51
C ALA A 49 17.86 -25.88 28.10
N PHE A 50 18.28 -26.60 27.06
CA PHE A 50 17.91 -26.29 25.68
C PHE A 50 16.40 -26.39 25.44
N LEU A 51 15.76 -27.45 25.93
CA LEU A 51 14.31 -27.63 25.82
C LEU A 51 13.55 -26.57 26.62
N PHE A 52 13.97 -26.28 27.85
CA PHE A 52 13.33 -25.27 28.70
C PHE A 52 13.51 -23.86 28.14
N ALA A 53 14.70 -23.50 27.67
CA ALA A 53 14.93 -22.23 26.99
C ALA A 53 14.10 -22.11 25.70
N GLY A 54 13.88 -23.22 24.97
CA GLY A 54 12.98 -23.24 23.81
C GLY A 54 11.53 -23.03 24.20
N LEU A 55 11.07 -23.66 25.28
CA LEU A 55 9.73 -23.50 25.81
C LEU A 55 9.51 -22.09 26.34
N GLU A 56 10.43 -21.58 27.17
CA GLU A 56 10.41 -20.22 27.69
C GLU A 56 10.45 -19.22 26.53
N SER A 57 11.26 -19.47 25.49
CA SER A 57 11.25 -18.62 24.30
C SER A 57 9.88 -18.60 23.65
N LYS A 58 9.27 -19.77 23.44
CA LYS A 58 7.94 -19.86 22.84
C LYS A 58 6.83 -19.22 23.68
N ILE A 59 6.91 -19.30 25.02
CA ILE A 59 5.94 -18.66 25.93
C ILE A 59 6.15 -17.15 26.00
N SER A 60 7.41 -16.70 26.14
CA SER A 60 7.75 -15.27 26.22
C SER A 60 7.45 -14.52 24.92
N ASP A 61 7.41 -15.22 23.80
CA ASP A 61 6.99 -14.67 22.51
C ASP A 61 5.49 -14.29 22.47
N SER A 62 4.71 -14.44 23.55
CA SER A 62 3.34 -13.87 23.69
C SER A 62 2.29 -14.33 22.66
N PHE A 63 2.46 -15.56 22.14
CA PHE A 63 1.59 -16.17 21.11
C PHE A 63 1.37 -15.28 19.87
N PRO A 64 2.42 -15.02 19.07
CA PRO A 64 2.35 -14.25 17.81
C PRO A 64 1.29 -14.75 16.85
N GLU A 65 1.09 -16.07 16.88
CA GLU A 65 0.13 -16.79 16.08
C GLU A 65 -1.28 -16.24 16.29
N MET A 66 -1.67 -15.90 17.53
CA MET A 66 -3.01 -15.39 17.84
C MET A 66 -3.19 -13.94 17.38
N THR A 67 -2.25 -13.05 17.69
CA THR A 67 -2.35 -11.62 17.34
C THR A 67 -2.27 -11.43 15.83
N ARG A 68 -1.39 -12.17 15.15
CA ARG A 68 -1.30 -12.21 13.70
C ARG A 68 -2.58 -12.76 13.06
N ASP A 69 -3.14 -13.85 13.58
CA ASP A 69 -4.39 -14.43 13.04
C ASP A 69 -5.58 -13.46 13.17
N LEU A 70 -5.69 -12.76 14.30
CA LEU A 70 -6.69 -11.71 14.49
C LEU A 70 -6.48 -10.56 13.50
N LEU A 71 -5.23 -10.15 13.29
CA LEU A 71 -4.92 -9.10 12.33
C LEU A 71 -5.16 -9.54 10.87
N ASP A 72 -4.89 -10.80 10.49
CA ASP A 72 -5.24 -11.33 9.15
C ASP A 72 -6.77 -11.39 8.94
N SER A 73 -7.54 -11.53 10.03
CA SER A 73 -9.00 -11.50 9.98
C SER A 73 -9.54 -10.08 9.81
N VAL A 74 -9.00 -9.11 10.55
CA VAL A 74 -9.52 -7.74 10.50
C VAL A 74 -8.84 -6.92 9.42
N TRP A 75 -7.50 -6.87 9.34
CA TRP A 75 -6.77 -6.05 8.37
C TRP A 75 -5.57 -6.80 7.75
N PRO A 76 -5.84 -7.74 6.82
CA PRO A 76 -4.81 -8.61 6.23
C PRO A 76 -3.73 -7.84 5.45
N GLU A 77 -4.07 -6.69 4.88
CA GLU A 77 -3.15 -5.86 4.09
C GLU A 77 -1.91 -5.43 4.89
N SER A 78 -2.06 -5.23 6.20
CA SER A 78 -0.95 -4.84 7.09
C SER A 78 0.12 -5.93 7.28
N LEU A 79 -0.21 -7.19 6.98
CA LEU A 79 0.67 -8.35 7.13
C LEU A 79 1.45 -8.69 5.86
N TYR A 80 1.12 -8.08 4.72
CA TYR A 80 1.78 -8.37 3.46
C TYR A 80 2.96 -7.42 3.23
N PRO A 81 3.99 -7.84 2.46
CA PRO A 81 5.04 -6.92 2.04
C PRO A 81 4.46 -5.84 1.14
N PHE A 82 4.89 -4.59 1.35
CA PHE A 82 4.64 -3.50 0.44
C PHE A 82 5.44 -3.74 -0.85
N PRO A 83 4.78 -3.93 -2.01
CA PRO A 83 5.43 -4.33 -3.25
C PRO A 83 6.28 -3.20 -3.83
N SER A 84 7.23 -3.57 -4.68
CA SER A 84 7.94 -2.63 -5.55
C SER A 84 6.96 -1.94 -6.50
N THR A 85 7.23 -0.67 -6.79
CA THR A 85 6.37 0.14 -7.64
C THR A 85 7.21 0.99 -8.59
N THR A 86 6.67 1.23 -9.78
CA THR A 86 7.32 2.00 -10.86
C THR A 86 6.28 2.79 -11.65
N LEU A 87 6.73 3.58 -12.61
CA LEU A 87 5.87 4.33 -13.52
C LEU A 87 6.14 3.89 -14.96
N ILE A 88 5.08 3.44 -15.64
CA ILE A 88 5.14 3.06 -17.05
C ILE A 88 4.60 4.19 -17.91
N GLN A 89 5.38 4.61 -18.89
CA GLN A 89 4.93 5.50 -19.96
C GLN A 89 4.57 4.69 -21.19
N PHE A 90 3.41 4.99 -21.75
CA PHE A 90 2.92 4.44 -22.99
C PHE A 90 3.06 5.47 -24.12
N SER A 91 3.43 5.01 -25.29
CA SER A 91 3.56 5.83 -26.49
C SER A 91 2.86 5.13 -27.65
N ALA A 92 1.91 5.83 -28.27
CA ALA A 92 1.24 5.36 -29.48
C ALA A 92 1.91 5.98 -30.72
N PRO A 93 1.96 5.27 -31.86
CA PRO A 93 2.40 5.86 -33.11
C PRO A 93 1.43 6.97 -33.56
N LYS A 94 1.97 7.89 -34.36
CA LYS A 94 1.23 9.07 -34.84
C LYS A 94 0.01 8.65 -35.68
N GLY A 95 -1.10 9.36 -35.52
CA GLY A 95 -2.30 9.20 -36.33
C GLY A 95 -3.37 8.23 -35.77
N LEU A 96 -3.10 7.55 -34.65
CA LEU A 96 -4.13 6.75 -33.97
C LEU A 96 -5.06 7.64 -33.15
N GLU A 97 -6.37 7.38 -33.27
CA GLU A 97 -7.38 7.97 -32.37
C GLU A 97 -7.33 7.27 -31.01
N GLY A 98 -7.76 7.96 -29.96
CA GLY A 98 -7.38 7.62 -28.58
C GLY A 98 -7.56 6.15 -28.18
N ILE A 99 -6.49 5.55 -27.65
CA ILE A 99 -6.46 4.13 -27.27
C ILE A 99 -6.72 4.00 -25.76
N SER A 100 -7.75 3.26 -25.38
CA SER A 100 -8.01 2.96 -23.97
C SER A 100 -7.20 1.75 -23.52
N ILE A 101 -6.36 1.96 -22.50
CA ILE A 101 -5.64 0.92 -21.77
C ILE A 101 -6.38 0.68 -20.45
N PRO A 102 -6.85 -0.55 -20.18
CA PRO A 102 -7.48 -0.85 -18.91
C PRO A 102 -6.46 -0.82 -17.76
N ALA A 103 -6.94 -0.69 -16.53
CA ALA A 103 -6.13 -1.01 -15.36
C ALA A 103 -5.84 -2.52 -15.31
N ASP A 104 -4.93 -2.92 -14.45
CA ASP A 104 -4.62 -4.33 -14.18
C ASP A 104 -3.87 -5.08 -15.29
N VAL A 105 -3.19 -4.35 -16.16
CA VAL A 105 -2.52 -4.94 -17.33
C VAL A 105 -1.07 -5.26 -17.00
N GLU A 106 -0.63 -6.47 -17.35
CA GLU A 106 0.76 -6.91 -17.17
C GLU A 106 1.70 -6.29 -18.21
N VAL A 107 2.83 -5.77 -17.71
CA VAL A 107 3.98 -5.24 -18.44
C VAL A 107 5.21 -5.96 -17.89
N TYR A 108 6.04 -6.51 -18.76
CA TYR A 108 7.19 -7.31 -18.36
C TYR A 108 8.47 -6.90 -19.09
N GLY A 109 9.61 -7.15 -18.45
CA GLY A 109 10.95 -6.97 -19.01
C GLY A 109 11.77 -8.23 -18.84
N ASP A 110 12.65 -8.51 -19.80
CA ASP A 110 13.64 -9.56 -19.68
C ASP A 110 14.92 -8.97 -19.07
N ILE A 111 15.26 -9.43 -17.87
CA ILE A 111 16.38 -8.92 -17.08
C ILE A 111 17.26 -10.10 -16.72
N ASN A 112 18.45 -10.15 -17.31
CA ASN A 112 19.41 -11.24 -17.14
C ASN A 112 18.84 -12.64 -17.48
N GLY A 113 17.90 -12.73 -18.44
CA GLY A 113 17.27 -13.98 -18.86
C GLY A 113 16.08 -14.40 -17.99
N GLU A 114 15.62 -13.52 -17.09
CA GLU A 114 14.45 -13.74 -16.24
C GLU A 114 13.38 -12.65 -16.42
N GLU A 115 12.12 -13.07 -16.34
CA GLU A 115 10.97 -12.19 -16.56
C GLU A 115 10.64 -11.40 -15.28
N CYS A 116 10.74 -10.07 -15.37
CA CYS A 116 10.32 -9.15 -14.33
C CYS A 116 8.96 -8.56 -14.71
N THR A 117 7.92 -8.79 -13.88
CA THR A 117 6.53 -8.46 -14.23
C THR A 117 5.97 -7.38 -13.31
N PHE A 118 5.34 -6.38 -13.93
CA PHE A 118 4.60 -5.31 -13.25
C PHE A 118 3.18 -5.24 -13.81
N ARG A 119 2.28 -4.64 -13.04
CA ARG A 119 0.87 -4.50 -13.40
C ARG A 119 0.40 -3.07 -13.23
N THR A 120 -0.27 -2.51 -14.24
CA THR A 120 -0.78 -1.12 -14.17
C THR A 120 -1.88 -0.97 -13.12
N LEU A 121 -1.89 0.15 -12.40
CA LEU A 121 -2.85 0.41 -11.32
C LEU A 121 -4.04 1.27 -11.76
N SER A 122 -3.88 2.13 -12.77
CA SER A 122 -4.94 3.01 -13.25
C SER A 122 -5.22 2.81 -14.74
N PRO A 123 -6.49 2.97 -15.17
CA PRO A 123 -6.80 2.99 -16.58
C PRO A 123 -6.25 4.28 -17.21
N LEU A 124 -5.87 4.21 -18.48
CA LEU A 124 -5.29 5.33 -19.20
C LEU A 124 -5.88 5.41 -20.60
N VAL A 125 -6.23 6.61 -21.05
CA VAL A 125 -6.57 6.86 -22.45
C VAL A 125 -5.38 7.56 -23.11
N LEU A 126 -4.74 6.88 -24.06
CA LEU A 126 -3.69 7.45 -24.88
C LEU A 126 -4.32 8.44 -25.86
N THR A 127 -4.30 9.71 -25.51
CA THR A 127 -4.72 10.76 -26.42
C THR A 127 -3.61 11.06 -27.44
N PRO A 128 -3.94 11.47 -28.67
CA PRO A 128 -2.95 11.83 -29.69
C PRO A 128 -2.29 13.19 -29.40
N LEU A 129 -2.01 13.48 -28.13
CA LEU A 129 -1.40 14.69 -27.64
C LEU A 129 0.04 14.42 -27.21
N THR A 130 0.93 15.32 -27.59
CA THR A 130 2.30 15.36 -27.09
C THR A 130 2.56 16.74 -26.49
N LEU A 131 3.12 16.78 -25.29
CA LEU A 131 3.58 18.03 -24.69
C LEU A 131 4.90 18.43 -25.33
N GLU A 132 4.93 19.56 -26.03
CA GLU A 132 6.10 20.02 -26.78
C GLU A 132 6.97 20.95 -25.94
N GLN A 133 6.34 21.87 -25.21
CA GLN A 133 7.05 22.88 -24.43
C GLN A 133 6.31 23.17 -23.12
N VAL A 134 7.10 23.31 -22.06
CA VAL A 134 6.68 23.84 -20.76
C VAL A 134 7.39 25.17 -20.59
N GLY A 135 6.62 26.25 -20.55
CA GLY A 135 7.11 27.60 -20.30
C GLY A 135 6.70 28.06 -18.91
N GLN A 136 7.60 28.75 -18.23
CA GLN A 136 7.28 29.48 -17.01
C GLN A 136 7.71 30.92 -17.21
N SER A 137 6.79 31.84 -16.98
CA SER A 137 7.06 33.28 -16.99
C SER A 137 6.56 33.91 -15.72
N ASP A 138 7.40 34.71 -15.08
CA ASP A 138 7.02 35.50 -13.92
C ASP A 138 6.56 36.88 -14.40
N GLU A 139 5.29 37.19 -14.13
CA GLU A 139 4.71 38.51 -14.32
C GLU A 139 4.75 39.30 -13.00
N GLN A 140 4.42 40.59 -13.05
CA GLN A 140 4.52 41.47 -11.86
C GLN A 140 3.58 41.05 -10.72
N GLU A 141 2.46 40.39 -11.02
CA GLU A 141 1.44 39.99 -10.04
C GLU A 141 1.36 38.46 -9.82
N GLY A 142 2.20 37.64 -10.48
CA GLY A 142 2.15 36.19 -10.35
C GLY A 142 2.95 35.45 -11.42
N SER A 143 2.97 34.12 -11.37
CA SER A 143 3.62 33.30 -12.41
C SER A 143 2.59 32.68 -13.35
N VAL A 144 2.99 32.47 -14.60
CA VAL A 144 2.22 31.74 -15.61
C VAL A 144 2.96 30.46 -15.99
N LEU A 145 2.27 29.33 -15.88
CA LEU A 145 2.72 28.04 -16.41
C LEU A 145 2.04 27.78 -17.75
N ALA A 146 2.79 27.93 -18.83
CA ALA A 146 2.33 27.72 -20.20
C ALA A 146 2.67 26.31 -20.69
N LEU A 147 1.64 25.52 -21.00
CA LEU A 147 1.76 24.17 -21.52
C LEU A 147 1.38 24.15 -23.00
N LYS A 148 2.37 23.95 -23.88
CA LYS A 148 2.16 23.87 -25.33
C LYS A 148 1.99 22.41 -25.76
N PHE A 149 0.81 22.08 -26.25
CA PHE A 149 0.47 20.76 -26.75
C PHE A 149 0.48 20.73 -28.27
N ASN A 150 0.90 19.59 -28.81
CA ASN A 150 0.85 19.26 -30.23
C ASN A 150 -0.11 18.06 -30.43
N TRP A 151 -1.02 18.20 -31.40
CA TRP A 151 -2.08 17.25 -31.70
C TRP A 151 -1.76 16.39 -32.93
N SER A 152 -1.36 15.14 -32.73
CA SER A 152 -1.03 14.21 -33.82
C SER A 152 -2.22 13.38 -34.36
N GLY A 153 -3.46 13.81 -34.07
CA GLY A 153 -4.67 13.07 -34.39
C GLY A 153 -5.24 13.32 -35.79
N ASN A 154 -6.39 12.72 -36.07
CA ASN A 154 -7.05 12.82 -37.38
C ASN A 154 -7.67 14.21 -37.59
N VAL A 155 -7.13 14.97 -38.55
CA VAL A 155 -7.47 16.36 -38.90
C VAL A 155 -8.98 16.60 -39.16
N LYS A 156 -9.73 15.55 -39.50
CA LYS A 156 -11.19 15.65 -39.76
C LYS A 156 -12.03 15.85 -38.49
N LYS A 157 -11.58 15.39 -37.32
CA LYS A 157 -12.25 15.61 -36.03
C LYS A 157 -11.59 16.80 -35.34
N LYS A 158 -12.15 17.98 -35.53
CA LYS A 158 -11.67 19.23 -34.91
C LYS A 158 -11.99 19.34 -33.41
N ASN A 159 -12.90 18.52 -32.89
CA ASN A 159 -13.31 18.59 -31.48
C ASN A 159 -12.66 17.47 -30.69
N LEU A 160 -11.86 17.84 -29.70
CA LEU A 160 -11.25 16.94 -28.73
C LEU A 160 -11.88 17.21 -27.36
N HIS A 161 -12.52 16.20 -26.81
CA HIS A 161 -12.99 16.22 -25.43
C HIS A 161 -11.98 15.50 -24.55
N LEU A 162 -11.34 16.23 -23.64
CA LEU A 162 -10.42 15.68 -22.65
C LEU A 162 -11.19 15.48 -21.33
N SER A 163 -11.67 14.26 -21.08
CA SER A 163 -12.34 13.93 -19.83
C SER A 163 -11.38 13.99 -18.64
N ARG A 164 -10.25 13.28 -18.72
CA ARG A 164 -9.19 13.27 -17.71
C ARG A 164 -7.84 12.96 -18.33
N LEU A 165 -6.95 13.95 -18.38
CA LEU A 165 -5.57 13.78 -18.82
C LEU A 165 -4.61 13.82 -17.62
N PRO A 166 -4.02 12.68 -17.22
CA PRO A 166 -3.00 12.65 -16.18
C PRO A 166 -1.67 13.23 -16.71
N VAL A 167 -1.11 14.17 -15.95
CA VAL A 167 0.23 14.71 -16.19
C VAL A 167 1.11 14.35 -15.00
N PHE A 168 2.16 13.58 -15.27
CA PHE A 168 3.15 13.19 -14.26
C PHE A 168 4.23 14.26 -14.14
N ILE A 169 4.64 14.56 -12.90
CA ILE A 169 5.72 15.49 -12.59
C ILE A 169 6.99 14.69 -12.28
N ASP A 170 7.95 14.69 -13.21
CA ASP A 170 9.25 14.02 -13.07
C ASP A 170 10.32 15.00 -12.59
N GLU A 171 10.23 15.41 -11.33
CA GLU A 171 11.16 16.33 -10.68
C GLU A 171 11.46 15.90 -9.23
N SER A 172 12.26 16.71 -8.52
CA SER A 172 12.47 16.53 -7.08
C SER A 172 11.13 16.55 -6.31
N ILE A 173 11.07 15.82 -5.19
CA ILE A 173 9.86 15.68 -4.36
C ILE A 173 9.37 17.06 -3.89
N ALA A 174 10.28 17.92 -3.41
CA ALA A 174 9.94 19.26 -2.96
C ALA A 174 9.33 20.12 -4.09
N CYS A 175 9.84 19.99 -5.33
CA CYS A 175 9.28 20.63 -6.51
C CYS A 175 7.87 20.11 -6.81
N CYS A 176 7.67 18.79 -6.77
CA CYS A 176 6.38 18.15 -7.02
C CYS A 176 5.32 18.61 -6.01
N ASP A 177 5.65 18.56 -4.71
CA ASP A 177 4.74 18.94 -3.64
C ASP A 177 4.39 20.43 -3.71
N GLN A 178 5.36 21.29 -4.00
CA GLN A 178 5.15 22.72 -4.14
C GLN A 178 4.28 23.05 -5.36
N LEU A 179 4.52 22.41 -6.50
CA LEU A 179 3.68 22.60 -7.69
C LEU A 179 2.24 22.14 -7.43
N ARG A 180 2.05 20.98 -6.78
CA ARG A 180 0.73 20.48 -6.42
C ARG A 180 -0.01 21.43 -5.48
N PHE A 181 0.68 21.97 -4.47
CA PHE A 181 0.13 22.98 -3.59
C PHE A 181 -0.32 24.24 -4.35
N TYR A 182 0.49 24.73 -5.30
CA TYR A 182 0.13 25.89 -6.12
C TYR A 182 -1.07 25.63 -7.03
N LEU A 183 -1.16 24.43 -7.60
CA LEU A 183 -2.28 24.02 -8.45
C LEU A 183 -3.62 23.93 -7.68
N GLU A 184 -3.60 23.67 -6.37
CA GLU A 184 -4.84 23.60 -5.58
C GLU A 184 -5.22 24.93 -4.90
N GLN A 185 -4.23 25.72 -4.46
CA GLN A 185 -4.48 26.90 -3.60
C GLN A 185 -4.23 28.25 -4.27
N HIS A 186 -3.44 28.31 -5.34
CA HIS A 186 -2.97 29.57 -5.92
C HIS A 186 -3.37 29.79 -7.39
N VAL A 187 -4.24 28.95 -7.96
CA VAL A 187 -4.69 29.12 -9.35
C VAL A 187 -5.75 30.23 -9.42
N LYS A 188 -5.41 31.32 -10.11
CA LYS A 188 -6.29 32.47 -10.35
C LYS A 188 -7.31 32.20 -11.45
N ARG A 189 -6.81 31.69 -12.58
CA ARG A 189 -7.59 31.32 -13.76
C ARG A 189 -6.78 30.43 -14.69
N ILE A 190 -7.48 29.71 -15.56
CA ILE A 190 -6.88 28.84 -16.57
C ILE A 190 -7.36 29.33 -17.93
N GLU A 191 -6.41 29.55 -18.85
CA GLU A 191 -6.65 30.08 -20.18
C GLU A 191 -6.27 29.03 -21.24
N LEU A 192 -7.21 28.73 -22.13
CA LEU A 192 -6.97 27.94 -23.33
C LEU A 192 -6.82 28.86 -24.53
N ILE A 193 -5.66 28.81 -25.18
CA ILE A 193 -5.33 29.57 -26.38
C ILE A 193 -5.28 28.61 -27.57
N THR A 194 -6.15 28.85 -28.54
CA THR A 194 -6.18 28.11 -29.82
C THR A 194 -5.87 29.08 -30.95
N SER A 195 -5.05 28.63 -31.90
CA SER A 195 -4.51 29.48 -32.96
C SER A 195 -5.52 29.87 -34.04
N GLU A 196 -6.66 29.18 -34.15
CA GLU A 196 -7.66 29.48 -35.19
C GLU A 196 -8.40 30.82 -34.97
N TYR A 197 -8.43 31.33 -33.73
CA TYR A 197 -9.18 32.54 -33.39
C TYR A 197 -8.42 33.55 -32.52
N ASP A 198 -7.19 33.24 -32.09
CA ASP A 198 -6.48 33.97 -31.01
C ASP A 198 -7.40 34.21 -29.79
N SER A 199 -8.42 33.34 -29.64
CA SER A 199 -9.47 33.51 -28.67
C SER A 199 -9.05 32.82 -27.39
N ILE A 200 -8.94 33.61 -26.32
CA ILE A 200 -8.67 33.12 -24.98
C ILE A 200 -9.99 32.59 -24.41
N LYS A 201 -10.09 31.27 -24.26
CA LYS A 201 -11.22 30.63 -23.55
C LYS A 201 -10.81 30.42 -22.09
N ILE A 202 -11.56 31.03 -21.16
CA ILE A 202 -11.35 30.82 -19.73
C ILE A 202 -12.00 29.50 -19.32
N LEU A 203 -11.22 28.61 -18.71
CA LEU A 203 -11.66 27.32 -18.19
C LEU A 203 -11.99 27.43 -16.69
N PRO A 204 -12.91 26.61 -16.17
CA PRO A 204 -13.18 26.57 -14.73
C PRO A 204 -11.97 26.05 -13.95
N LEU A 205 -11.78 26.54 -12.72
CA LEU A 205 -10.66 26.15 -11.86
C LEU A 205 -10.60 24.64 -11.60
N ASN A 206 -11.75 23.98 -11.53
CA ASN A 206 -11.89 22.53 -11.34
C ASN A 206 -11.32 21.70 -12.52
N CYS A 207 -10.95 22.33 -13.63
CA CYS A 207 -10.22 21.65 -14.71
C CYS A 207 -8.85 21.18 -14.26
N VAL A 208 -8.23 21.82 -13.26
CA VAL A 208 -6.97 21.36 -12.68
C VAL A 208 -7.26 20.74 -11.32
N THR A 209 -6.85 19.50 -11.13
CA THR A 209 -6.95 18.82 -9.84
C THR A 209 -5.65 18.11 -9.53
N THR A 210 -5.29 17.95 -8.26
CA THR A 210 -4.13 17.15 -7.86
C THR A 210 -4.56 15.96 -7.02
N GLY A 211 -3.70 14.94 -6.97
CA GLY A 211 -3.97 13.73 -6.20
C GLY A 211 -3.35 12.51 -6.81
N ALA A 212 -3.42 11.39 -6.09
CA ALA A 212 -3.01 10.11 -6.62
C ALA A 212 -3.92 9.70 -7.80
N ASN A 213 -3.32 9.12 -8.84
CA ASN A 213 -4.06 8.54 -9.97
C ASN A 213 -4.74 7.20 -9.61
N THR A 214 -4.43 6.66 -8.42
CA THR A 214 -4.85 5.35 -7.94
C THR A 214 -5.53 5.48 -6.59
N ALA A 215 -6.54 4.64 -6.34
CA ALA A 215 -7.25 4.62 -5.06
C ALA A 215 -6.31 4.15 -3.92
N THR A 216 -5.52 3.09 -4.13
CA THR A 216 -4.44 2.57 -3.27
C THR A 216 -3.67 1.48 -4.01
N VAL A 217 -2.38 1.28 -3.72
CA VAL A 217 -1.50 0.28 -4.37
C VAL A 217 -1.85 -1.16 -3.93
N CYS A 218 -2.26 -1.32 -2.67
CA CYS A 218 -2.50 -2.64 -2.05
C CYS A 218 -3.98 -2.98 -1.82
N ALA A 219 -4.94 -2.23 -2.37
CA ALA A 219 -6.36 -2.45 -2.07
C ALA A 219 -6.84 -3.87 -2.44
N THR A 220 -7.31 -4.60 -1.44
CA THR A 220 -8.00 -5.90 -1.58
C THR A 220 -9.52 -5.76 -1.60
N GLY A 221 -10.04 -4.53 -1.69
CA GLY A 221 -11.47 -4.23 -1.91
C GLY A 221 -12.28 -3.92 -0.65
N SER A 222 -11.66 -3.80 0.53
CA SER A 222 -12.36 -3.28 1.72
C SER A 222 -12.24 -1.75 1.79
N SER A 223 -13.29 -1.05 1.36
CA SER A 223 -13.35 0.42 1.35
C SER A 223 -13.20 1.08 2.72
N SER A 224 -13.57 0.38 3.81
CA SER A 224 -13.60 0.99 5.14
C SER A 224 -12.22 1.39 5.69
N LYS A 225 -11.14 0.72 5.27
CA LYS A 225 -9.77 0.91 5.80
C LYS A 225 -8.86 1.73 4.88
N GLU A 226 -9.42 2.23 3.79
CA GLU A 226 -8.68 2.98 2.77
C GLU A 226 -7.89 4.18 3.34
N PRO A 227 -8.41 4.99 4.30
CA PRO A 227 -7.64 6.12 4.81
C PRO A 227 -6.38 5.72 5.59
N LEU A 228 -6.41 4.59 6.31
CA LEU A 228 -5.23 4.05 7.01
C LEU A 228 -4.19 3.58 5.99
N GLN A 229 -4.62 2.89 4.95
CA GLN A 229 -3.75 2.44 3.86
C GLN A 229 -3.14 3.62 3.09
N GLN A 230 -3.90 4.68 2.83
CA GLN A 230 -3.39 5.90 2.20
C GLN A 230 -2.34 6.61 3.06
N ALA A 231 -2.48 6.60 4.39
CA ALA A 231 -1.48 7.14 5.30
C ALA A 231 -0.17 6.31 5.26
N ILE A 232 -0.27 4.98 5.23
CA ILE A 232 0.89 4.11 5.04
C ILE A 232 1.57 4.42 3.70
N GLU A 233 0.78 4.49 2.63
CA GLU A 233 1.26 4.78 1.27
C GLU A 233 1.93 6.15 1.17
N TYR A 234 1.49 7.15 1.92
CA TYR A 234 2.15 8.45 1.97
C TYR A 234 3.58 8.36 2.52
N PHE A 235 3.81 7.53 3.54
CA PHE A 235 5.15 7.36 4.14
C PHE A 235 6.05 6.41 3.34
N THR A 236 5.50 5.57 2.46
CA THR A 236 6.27 4.60 1.67
C THR A 236 6.46 5.02 0.21
N LEU A 237 5.44 5.58 -0.44
CA LEU A 237 5.48 5.98 -1.84
C LEU A 237 5.99 7.41 -1.99
N THR A 238 7.17 7.57 -2.58
CA THR A 238 7.81 8.88 -2.73
C THR A 238 7.52 9.56 -4.06
N LYS A 239 7.38 8.81 -5.16
CA LYS A 239 7.34 9.41 -6.52
C LYS A 239 6.04 9.14 -7.30
N ILE A 240 5.38 8.02 -7.06
CA ILE A 240 4.32 7.52 -7.95
C ILE A 240 3.03 8.33 -7.89
N ASN A 241 2.79 9.06 -6.81
CA ASN A 241 1.58 9.85 -6.63
C ASN A 241 1.74 11.32 -7.10
N ASN A 242 2.83 11.64 -7.80
CA ASN A 242 3.12 13.00 -8.27
C ASN A 242 2.40 13.31 -9.58
N PHE A 243 1.07 13.32 -9.53
CA PHE A 243 0.19 13.62 -10.65
C PHE A 243 -0.64 14.87 -10.39
N PHE A 244 -0.91 15.60 -11.47
CA PHE A 244 -2.07 16.47 -11.57
C PHE A 244 -2.87 16.09 -12.82
N PHE A 245 -4.14 16.45 -12.83
CA PHE A 245 -5.08 16.09 -13.89
C PHE A 245 -5.68 17.32 -14.52
N LEU A 246 -5.76 17.29 -15.85
CA LEU A 246 -6.52 18.22 -16.67
C LEU A 246 -7.85 17.56 -17.03
N ASN A 247 -8.94 18.06 -16.45
CA ASN A 247 -10.28 17.45 -16.49
C ASN A 247 -11.28 18.28 -17.29
N GLU A 248 -12.17 17.58 -17.99
CA GLU A 248 -13.35 18.15 -18.66
C GLU A 248 -13.03 19.35 -19.57
N ILE A 249 -11.99 19.23 -20.40
CA ILE A 249 -11.56 20.30 -21.32
C ILE A 249 -12.03 20.00 -22.74
N ASP A 250 -12.95 20.82 -23.23
CA ASP A 250 -13.36 20.83 -24.63
C ASP A 250 -12.47 21.76 -25.46
N ILE A 251 -11.72 21.15 -26.38
CA ILE A 251 -10.79 21.83 -27.27
C ILE A 251 -11.29 21.71 -28.70
N THR A 252 -11.38 22.86 -29.38
CA THR A 252 -11.60 22.93 -30.82
C THR A 252 -10.25 23.22 -31.46
N VAL A 253 -9.62 22.19 -32.02
CA VAL A 253 -8.32 22.32 -32.67
C VAL A 253 -8.52 22.97 -34.04
N GLY A 254 -7.74 24.01 -34.29
CA GLY A 254 -7.85 24.80 -35.50
C GLY A 254 -7.20 24.16 -36.72
N LYS A 255 -6.84 25.00 -37.71
CA LYS A 255 -5.95 24.61 -38.82
C LYS A 255 -4.56 24.24 -38.31
N ASP A 256 -4.11 24.85 -37.22
CA ASP A 256 -2.84 24.49 -36.62
C ASP A 256 -3.01 23.34 -35.64
N ILE A 257 -1.92 22.59 -35.55
CA ILE A 257 -1.80 21.35 -34.81
C ILE A 257 -1.50 21.63 -33.32
N PHE A 258 -1.44 22.90 -32.90
CA PHE A 258 -1.00 23.32 -31.57
C PHE A 258 -2.06 24.09 -30.80
N PHE A 259 -2.08 23.91 -29.48
CA PHE A 259 -2.83 24.75 -28.55
C PHE A 259 -2.03 24.92 -27.25
N ASN A 260 -2.26 26.02 -26.55
CA ASN A 260 -1.61 26.30 -25.26
C ASN A 260 -2.64 26.31 -24.14
N ILE A 261 -2.28 25.71 -23.01
CA ILE A 261 -3.01 25.84 -21.74
C ILE A 261 -2.12 26.62 -20.80
N ASN A 262 -2.55 27.82 -20.42
CA ASN A 262 -1.85 28.69 -19.48
C ASN A 262 -2.55 28.62 -18.13
N ILE A 263 -1.82 28.20 -17.11
CA ILE A 263 -2.27 28.21 -15.71
C ILE A 263 -1.66 29.44 -15.06
N ILE A 264 -2.51 30.39 -14.65
CA ILE A 264 -2.08 31.66 -14.08
C ILE A 264 -2.24 31.59 -12.57
N PHE A 265 -1.15 31.86 -11.85
CA PHE A 265 -1.11 31.85 -10.40
C PHE A 265 -1.22 33.26 -9.81
N ASP A 266 -1.76 33.35 -8.59
CA ASP A 266 -1.82 34.61 -7.81
C ASP A 266 -0.48 35.00 -7.18
N SER A 267 0.49 34.09 -7.17
CA SER A 267 1.79 34.29 -6.56
C SER A 267 2.91 33.75 -7.45
N ILE A 268 4.13 34.20 -7.18
CA ILE A 268 5.31 33.72 -7.90
C ILE A 268 5.54 32.25 -7.51
N LEU A 269 5.64 31.38 -8.52
CA LEU A 269 5.94 29.96 -8.35
C LEU A 269 7.45 29.80 -8.06
N PRO A 270 7.86 29.36 -6.86
CA PRO A 270 9.27 29.34 -6.44
C PRO A 270 10.05 28.14 -7.00
N VAL A 271 9.50 27.49 -8.03
CA VAL A 271 10.01 26.27 -8.65
C VAL A 271 10.32 26.59 -10.09
N LYS A 272 11.37 25.97 -10.65
CA LYS A 272 11.70 26.07 -12.08
C LYS A 272 11.47 24.74 -12.76
N LEU A 273 10.55 24.70 -13.71
CA LEU A 273 10.27 23.52 -14.52
C LEU A 273 11.10 23.53 -15.81
N GLN A 274 11.58 22.35 -16.21
CA GLN A 274 12.21 22.13 -17.51
C GLN A 274 11.17 21.60 -18.51
N SER A 275 11.46 21.66 -19.81
CA SER A 275 10.56 21.14 -20.84
C SER A 275 10.27 19.63 -20.71
N LYS A 276 11.17 18.87 -20.08
CA LYS A 276 11.04 17.41 -19.88
C LYS A 276 10.47 17.01 -18.52
N SER A 277 10.20 17.98 -17.63
CA SER A 277 9.72 17.73 -16.27
C SER A 277 8.30 17.17 -16.21
N LEU A 278 7.52 17.33 -17.29
CA LEU A 278 6.14 16.91 -17.35
C LEU A 278 5.96 15.81 -18.40
N LEU A 279 5.39 14.69 -17.98
CA LEU A 279 5.20 13.53 -18.83
C LEU A 279 3.71 13.18 -18.97
N LEU A 280 3.31 12.89 -20.20
CA LEU A 280 1.98 12.39 -20.52
C LEU A 280 1.99 10.87 -20.66
N HIS A 281 0.78 10.29 -20.64
CA HIS A 281 0.54 8.87 -20.91
C HIS A 281 1.25 7.92 -19.95
N CYS A 282 1.32 8.32 -18.68
CA CYS A 282 1.94 7.55 -17.62
C CYS A 282 0.90 6.88 -16.72
N SER A 283 1.12 5.61 -16.40
CA SER A 283 0.38 4.86 -15.37
C SER A 283 1.34 4.35 -14.30
N PRO A 284 1.01 4.53 -13.01
CA PRO A 284 1.60 3.75 -11.93
C PRO A 284 1.50 2.25 -12.21
N ALA A 285 2.54 1.50 -11.86
CA ALA A 285 2.56 0.06 -11.93
C ALA A 285 3.17 -0.57 -10.67
N VAL A 286 2.66 -1.74 -10.30
CA VAL A 286 3.03 -2.48 -9.10
C VAL A 286 3.62 -3.83 -9.44
N ASN A 287 4.62 -4.29 -8.69
CA ASN A 287 5.23 -5.60 -8.82
C ASN A 287 4.37 -6.68 -8.13
N ILE A 288 3.14 -6.83 -8.60
CA ILE A 288 2.22 -7.89 -8.20
C ILE A 288 1.62 -8.48 -9.46
N PHE A 289 1.78 -9.78 -9.65
CA PHE A 289 1.23 -10.53 -10.77
C PHE A 289 0.60 -11.84 -10.31
N TYR A 290 -0.23 -12.40 -11.19
CA TYR A 290 -1.02 -13.59 -10.87
C TYR A 290 -0.39 -14.84 -11.48
N ARG A 291 -0.23 -15.87 -10.65
CA ARG A 291 0.21 -17.19 -11.10
C ARG A 291 -0.65 -18.27 -10.46
N THR A 292 -0.84 -19.36 -11.20
CA THR A 292 -1.49 -20.57 -10.71
C THR A 292 -0.48 -21.68 -10.69
N ASN A 293 -0.35 -22.36 -9.55
CA ASN A 293 0.58 -23.47 -9.47
C ASN A 293 0.09 -24.72 -10.23
N GLU A 294 1.03 -25.64 -10.45
CA GLU A 294 0.73 -27.00 -10.88
C GLU A 294 -0.24 -27.69 -9.90
N PRO A 295 -1.18 -28.50 -10.42
CA PRO A 295 -2.19 -29.17 -9.59
C PRO A 295 -1.53 -30.10 -8.56
N ILE A 296 -1.71 -29.79 -7.28
CA ILE A 296 -1.17 -30.55 -6.16
C ILE A 296 -2.11 -31.70 -5.84
N LEU A 297 -1.57 -32.92 -5.74
CA LEU A 297 -2.30 -34.11 -5.34
C LEU A 297 -2.62 -34.09 -3.84
N CYS A 298 -3.89 -34.31 -3.48
CA CYS A 298 -4.31 -34.45 -2.10
C CYS A 298 -3.93 -35.83 -1.53
N GLU A 299 -3.00 -35.90 -0.58
CA GLU A 299 -2.58 -37.11 0.14
C GLU A 299 -2.86 -37.00 1.64
N VAL A 300 -3.16 -38.14 2.29
CA VAL A 300 -3.42 -38.18 3.74
C VAL A 300 -2.14 -37.85 4.51
N GLY A 301 -2.24 -36.92 5.46
CA GLY A 301 -1.14 -36.62 6.39
C GLY A 301 0.03 -35.87 5.76
N LYS A 302 -0.07 -35.47 4.49
CA LYS A 302 0.95 -34.67 3.83
C LYS A 302 0.77 -33.19 4.16
N LYS A 303 1.88 -32.54 4.52
CA LYS A 303 1.93 -31.08 4.64
C LYS A 303 2.08 -30.47 3.25
N TYR A 304 1.22 -29.52 2.92
CA TYR A 304 1.23 -28.83 1.63
C TYR A 304 2.00 -27.53 1.75
N TYR A 305 3.29 -27.57 1.42
CA TYR A 305 4.13 -26.38 1.39
C TYR A 305 3.88 -25.56 0.11
N ILE A 306 3.81 -24.25 0.27
CA ILE A 306 3.61 -23.32 -0.85
C ILE A 306 4.99 -22.88 -1.33
N ASN A 307 5.36 -23.34 -2.52
CA ASN A 307 6.55 -22.86 -3.21
C ASN A 307 6.10 -22.03 -4.42
N SER A 308 6.79 -20.92 -4.66
CA SER A 308 6.65 -20.18 -5.91
C SER A 308 7.23 -20.99 -7.06
N GLU A 309 6.54 -20.95 -8.20
CA GLU A 309 7.12 -21.43 -9.44
C GLU A 309 8.09 -20.36 -9.97
N GLY A 310 9.35 -20.74 -10.17
CA GLY A 310 10.43 -19.85 -10.61
C GLY A 310 11.37 -19.42 -9.47
N LYS A 311 12.67 -19.40 -9.76
CA LYS A 311 13.73 -19.14 -8.75
C LYS A 311 13.60 -17.75 -8.11
N ASN A 312 13.13 -16.76 -8.86
CA ASN A 312 13.10 -15.37 -8.43
C ASN A 312 11.69 -14.80 -8.24
N ASN A 313 10.74 -15.67 -7.94
CA ASN A 313 9.38 -15.27 -7.56
C ASN A 313 9.20 -15.50 -6.06
N VAL A 314 8.64 -14.52 -5.37
CA VAL A 314 8.24 -14.62 -3.96
C VAL A 314 6.72 -14.52 -3.89
N ILE A 315 6.10 -15.31 -3.02
CA ILE A 315 4.66 -15.27 -2.81
C ILE A 315 4.33 -14.05 -1.95
N HIS A 316 3.47 -13.18 -2.45
CA HIS A 316 2.93 -12.05 -1.71
C HIS A 316 1.69 -12.47 -0.90
N SER A 317 0.71 -13.12 -1.55
CA SER A 317 -0.47 -13.68 -0.87
C SER A 317 -1.17 -14.77 -1.68
N VAL A 318 -1.99 -15.58 -1.02
CA VAL A 318 -2.84 -16.59 -1.68
C VAL A 318 -4.25 -16.04 -1.81
N LEU A 319 -4.77 -15.99 -3.03
CA LEU A 319 -6.10 -15.45 -3.32
C LEU A 319 -7.19 -16.46 -3.03
N GLY A 320 -6.96 -17.70 -3.43
CA GLY A 320 -7.98 -18.73 -3.41
C GLY A 320 -7.45 -20.08 -3.87
N ILE A 321 -8.27 -21.08 -3.66
CA ILE A 321 -7.99 -22.47 -4.01
C ILE A 321 -9.12 -22.95 -4.91
N THR A 322 -8.78 -23.57 -6.04
CA THR A 322 -9.75 -24.21 -6.93
C THR A 322 -9.45 -25.71 -6.99
N SER A 323 -10.50 -26.54 -7.00
CA SER A 323 -10.32 -27.95 -7.30
C SER A 323 -10.38 -28.20 -8.80
N LYS A 324 -9.43 -29.02 -9.28
CA LYS A 324 -9.51 -29.60 -10.63
C LYS A 324 -10.03 -31.02 -10.51
N LEU A 325 -11.29 -31.21 -10.92
CA LEU A 325 -11.87 -32.52 -11.13
C LEU A 325 -11.25 -33.14 -12.39
N SER A 326 -10.72 -34.36 -12.29
CA SER A 326 -10.33 -35.13 -13.48
C SER A 326 -11.56 -35.38 -14.36
N PRO A 327 -11.51 -35.14 -15.69
CA PRO A 327 -12.67 -35.20 -16.57
C PRO A 327 -13.34 -36.58 -16.68
N SER A 328 -12.73 -37.65 -16.15
CA SER A 328 -13.20 -39.02 -16.32
C SER A 328 -14.30 -39.50 -15.36
N LYS A 329 -14.81 -38.66 -14.43
CA LYS A 329 -15.92 -39.03 -13.52
C LYS A 329 -16.83 -37.83 -13.20
N ILE A 330 -17.67 -37.43 -14.16
CA ILE A 330 -18.55 -36.26 -14.05
C ILE A 330 -19.95 -36.60 -13.50
N GLU A 331 -20.31 -37.88 -13.33
CA GLU A 331 -21.63 -38.23 -12.78
C GLU A 331 -21.65 -38.17 -11.24
N GLY A 332 -22.38 -37.19 -10.71
CA GLY A 332 -22.85 -37.17 -9.31
C GLY A 332 -21.94 -36.56 -8.25
N LYS A 333 -20.81 -35.92 -8.60
CA LYS A 333 -19.95 -35.28 -7.60
C LYS A 333 -20.36 -33.83 -7.29
N VAL A 334 -20.65 -33.61 -6.01
CA VAL A 334 -20.80 -32.30 -5.38
C VAL A 334 -19.55 -31.46 -5.64
N LYS A 335 -19.71 -30.26 -6.20
CA LYS A 335 -18.61 -29.29 -6.32
C LYS A 335 -18.20 -28.82 -4.92
N SER A 336 -16.91 -28.82 -4.64
CA SER A 336 -16.34 -28.27 -3.41
C SER A 336 -16.11 -26.76 -3.59
N GLN A 337 -16.59 -25.97 -2.65
CA GLN A 337 -16.29 -24.54 -2.56
C GLN A 337 -15.24 -24.32 -1.47
N TYR A 338 -14.11 -23.72 -1.83
CA TYR A 338 -13.04 -23.38 -0.89
C TYR A 338 -13.21 -21.94 -0.40
N ILE A 339 -13.27 -21.75 0.92
CA ILE A 339 -13.47 -20.46 1.56
C ILE A 339 -12.26 -20.21 2.49
N LYS A 340 -11.62 -19.04 2.38
CA LYS A 340 -10.56 -18.64 3.32
C LYS A 340 -11.18 -18.54 4.72
N TYR A 341 -10.55 -19.13 5.73
CA TYR A 341 -11.05 -19.18 7.11
C TYR A 341 -11.43 -17.79 7.66
N ASN A 342 -10.68 -16.75 7.30
CA ASN A 342 -10.92 -15.38 7.76
C ASN A 342 -12.04 -14.63 7.00
N ASN A 343 -12.51 -15.17 5.87
CA ASN A 343 -13.61 -14.59 5.09
C ASN A 343 -14.99 -15.15 5.48
N ILE A 344 -15.13 -15.71 6.68
CA ILE A 344 -16.43 -16.11 7.24
C ILE A 344 -17.20 -14.82 7.58
N LYS A 345 -17.79 -14.20 6.56
CA LYS A 345 -18.78 -13.13 6.77
C LYS A 345 -19.98 -13.75 7.47
N SER A 346 -20.62 -12.99 8.36
CA SER A 346 -21.91 -13.37 8.99
C SER A 346 -23.00 -13.73 7.96
N LYS A 347 -22.82 -13.37 6.67
CA LYS A 347 -23.65 -13.80 5.53
C LYS A 347 -23.65 -15.32 5.29
N TYR A 348 -22.62 -16.05 5.73
CA TYR A 348 -22.73 -17.50 5.85
C TYR A 348 -23.45 -17.81 7.15
N ASN A 349 -24.77 -17.56 7.15
CA ASN A 349 -25.62 -18.22 8.10
C ASN A 349 -25.25 -19.70 8.05
N TYR A 350 -24.93 -20.28 9.20
CA TYR A 350 -24.71 -21.71 9.40
C TYR A 350 -25.88 -22.60 8.89
N SER A 351 -26.94 -22.00 8.32
CA SER A 351 -28.16 -22.62 7.83
C SER A 351 -28.22 -22.94 6.34
N VAL A 352 -27.23 -22.59 5.50
CA VAL A 352 -27.21 -23.07 4.11
C VAL A 352 -26.11 -24.12 3.94
N VAL A 353 -26.29 -25.24 4.63
CA VAL A 353 -25.75 -26.52 4.15
C VAL A 353 -26.64 -26.94 2.99
N ASP A 354 -26.43 -26.31 1.83
CA ASP A 354 -26.93 -26.87 0.59
C ASP A 354 -26.25 -28.24 0.45
N ARG A 355 -27.01 -29.34 0.59
CA ARG A 355 -26.47 -30.72 0.50
C ARG A 355 -25.77 -31.01 -0.84
N THR A 356 -25.90 -30.09 -1.80
CA THR A 356 -25.35 -30.12 -3.15
C THR A 356 -23.98 -29.46 -3.29
N VAL A 357 -23.53 -28.63 -2.33
CA VAL A 357 -22.24 -27.91 -2.37
C VAL A 357 -21.51 -28.11 -1.04
N ARG A 358 -20.28 -28.63 -1.09
CA ARG A 358 -19.45 -28.85 0.11
C ARG A 358 -18.57 -27.64 0.36
N THR A 359 -18.67 -27.03 1.53
CA THR A 359 -17.80 -25.92 1.94
C THR A 359 -16.56 -26.45 2.66
N ILE A 360 -15.38 -26.10 2.14
CA ILE A 360 -14.08 -26.43 2.73
C ILE A 360 -13.43 -25.12 3.14
N PHE A 361 -12.99 -25.03 4.39
CA PHE A 361 -12.25 -23.88 4.87
C PHE A 361 -10.76 -24.12 4.72
N TRP A 362 -9.99 -23.09 4.38
CA TRP A 362 -8.54 -23.19 4.32
C TRP A 362 -7.86 -22.03 5.03
N LYS A 363 -6.68 -22.32 5.61
CA LYS A 363 -5.82 -21.35 6.29
C LYS A 363 -4.37 -21.59 5.87
N ILE A 364 -3.57 -20.54 5.89
CA ILE A 364 -2.12 -20.63 5.77
C ILE A 364 -1.54 -20.53 7.17
N GLU A 365 -0.76 -21.53 7.57
CA GLU A 365 0.08 -21.47 8.76
C GLU A 365 1.54 -21.28 8.35
N VAL A 366 2.26 -20.47 9.11
CA VAL A 366 3.70 -20.26 8.93
C VAL A 366 4.40 -21.13 9.96
N GLU A 367 5.10 -22.17 9.53
CA GLU A 367 5.93 -22.95 10.42
C GLU A 367 7.24 -22.19 10.66
N HIS A 368 7.46 -21.77 11.90
CA HIS A 368 8.74 -21.24 12.35
C HIS A 368 9.67 -22.41 12.70
N HIS A 369 10.64 -22.71 11.84
CA HIS A 369 11.74 -23.58 12.24
C HIS A 369 12.76 -22.79 13.07
N SER A 370 13.35 -23.43 14.08
CA SER A 370 14.39 -22.86 14.96
C SER A 370 15.63 -22.34 14.20
N PHE A 371 15.74 -22.63 12.90
CA PHE A 371 16.84 -22.25 12.00
C PHE A 371 16.44 -21.20 10.93
N ALA A 372 15.45 -20.35 11.22
CA ALA A 372 15.07 -19.17 10.42
C ALA A 372 14.44 -19.42 9.03
N MET A 373 14.35 -20.66 8.53
CA MET A 373 13.51 -20.97 7.36
C MET A 373 12.03 -20.98 7.76
N LYS A 374 11.25 -20.15 7.08
CA LYS A 374 9.79 -20.10 7.21
C LYS A 374 9.16 -20.87 6.07
N ASN A 375 8.42 -21.90 6.40
CA ASN A 375 7.66 -22.66 5.42
C ASN A 375 6.18 -22.30 5.56
N HIS A 376 5.58 -21.84 4.47
CA HIS A 376 4.14 -21.58 4.41
C HIS A 376 3.43 -22.89 4.09
N GLN A 377 2.53 -23.32 4.96
CA GLN A 377 1.73 -24.52 4.78
C GLN A 377 0.25 -24.18 4.62
N VAL A 378 -0.41 -24.81 3.64
CA VAL A 378 -1.88 -24.78 3.52
C VAL A 378 -2.51 -25.89 4.35
N ILE A 379 -3.50 -25.54 5.16
CA ILE A 379 -4.27 -26.47 5.98
C ILE A 379 -5.76 -26.31 5.65
N PHE A 380 -6.45 -27.45 5.55
CA PHE A 380 -7.88 -27.51 5.27
C PHE A 380 -8.66 -27.93 6.51
N TYR A 381 -9.83 -27.31 6.69
CA TYR A 381 -10.77 -27.56 7.77
C TYR A 381 -12.17 -27.84 7.22
N ASN A 382 -12.92 -28.66 7.94
CA ASN A 382 -14.34 -28.88 7.65
C ASN A 382 -15.24 -27.86 8.34
N SER A 383 -16.55 -27.96 8.07
CA SER A 383 -17.56 -27.12 8.73
C SER A 383 -17.63 -27.31 10.25
N PHE A 384 -17.03 -28.37 10.79
CA PHE A 384 -16.92 -28.65 12.22
C PHE A 384 -15.58 -28.18 12.84
N GLY A 385 -14.67 -27.58 12.04
CA GLY A 385 -13.37 -27.11 12.50
C GLY A 385 -12.29 -28.19 12.65
N GLU A 386 -12.56 -29.43 12.22
CA GLU A 386 -11.57 -30.51 12.24
C GLU A 386 -10.63 -30.42 11.05
N LYS A 387 -9.34 -30.76 11.25
CA LYS A 387 -8.33 -30.79 10.18
C LYS A 387 -8.61 -31.92 9.20
N VAL A 388 -8.43 -31.61 7.92
CA VAL A 388 -8.80 -32.51 6.83
C VAL A 388 -7.69 -32.61 5.81
N CYS A 389 -7.43 -33.83 5.32
CA CYS A 389 -6.44 -34.07 4.27
C CYS A 389 -7.02 -34.56 2.92
N ILE A 390 -8.25 -35.06 2.86
CA ILE A 390 -8.88 -35.59 1.64
C ILE A 390 -10.34 -35.16 1.63
N TRP A 391 -10.92 -34.73 0.49
CA TRP A 391 -12.30 -35.08 0.11
C TRP A 391 -12.60 -34.83 -1.37
N GLY A 392 -13.07 -35.88 -2.07
CA GLY A 392 -13.77 -35.81 -3.36
C GLY A 392 -12.92 -35.44 -4.59
N ASP A 393 -12.07 -34.43 -4.42
CA ASP A 393 -11.22 -33.81 -5.42
C ASP A 393 -9.79 -34.35 -5.26
N LYS A 394 -9.25 -34.89 -6.35
CA LYS A 394 -7.90 -35.48 -6.36
C LYS A 394 -6.81 -34.41 -6.38
N TYR A 395 -7.10 -33.26 -6.97
CA TYR A 395 -6.13 -32.19 -7.17
C TYR A 395 -6.71 -30.83 -6.82
N PHE A 396 -5.90 -29.97 -6.21
CA PHE A 396 -6.20 -28.55 -6.03
C PHE A 396 -5.11 -27.68 -6.64
N GLN A 397 -5.51 -26.49 -7.07
CA GLN A 397 -4.61 -25.43 -7.51
C GLN A 397 -4.76 -24.21 -6.61
N LEU A 398 -3.64 -23.58 -6.34
CA LEU A 398 -3.52 -22.34 -5.61
C LEU A 398 -3.44 -21.20 -6.62
N HIS A 399 -4.30 -20.21 -6.44
CA HIS A 399 -4.19 -18.92 -7.11
C HIS A 399 -3.34 -18.00 -6.24
N LEU A 400 -2.14 -17.67 -6.73
CA LEU A 400 -1.12 -16.93 -5.99
C LEU A 400 -0.99 -15.51 -6.56
N LYS A 401 -0.82 -14.54 -5.66
CA LYS A 401 -0.18 -13.26 -5.96
C LYS A 401 1.31 -13.41 -5.71
N CYS A 402 2.10 -13.14 -6.72
CA CYS A 402 3.55 -13.20 -6.66
C CYS A 402 4.16 -11.81 -6.86
N MET A 403 5.37 -11.64 -6.33
CA MET A 403 6.27 -10.52 -6.54
C MET A 403 7.63 -11.06 -6.99
N ASN A 404 8.43 -10.23 -7.64
CA ASN A 404 9.81 -10.58 -7.99
C ASN A 404 10.72 -10.44 -6.76
N THR A 405 11.84 -11.18 -6.75
CA THR A 405 12.88 -11.03 -5.74
C THR A 405 13.56 -9.67 -5.83
N LYS A 406 14.12 -9.23 -4.70
CA LYS A 406 14.90 -7.99 -4.62
C LYS A 406 16.06 -7.95 -5.63
N GLU A 407 16.72 -9.09 -5.85
CA GLU A 407 17.86 -9.21 -6.77
C GLU A 407 17.50 -8.83 -8.21
N ILE A 408 16.35 -9.28 -8.71
CA ILE A 408 15.86 -8.86 -10.03
C ILE A 408 15.52 -7.37 -10.01
N LEU A 409 14.78 -6.91 -9.01
CA LEU A 409 14.31 -5.53 -8.93
C LEU A 409 15.44 -4.50 -8.92
N ASP A 410 16.52 -4.79 -8.21
CA ASP A 410 17.71 -3.93 -8.13
C ASP A 410 18.48 -3.85 -9.47
N SER A 411 18.26 -4.82 -10.37
CA SER A 411 18.86 -4.85 -11.72
C SER A 411 17.99 -4.23 -12.82
N VAL A 412 16.80 -3.71 -12.48
CA VAL A 412 15.90 -3.05 -13.44
C VAL A 412 16.36 -1.62 -13.68
N ASP A 413 16.82 -1.32 -14.89
CA ASP A 413 17.11 0.05 -15.32
C ASP A 413 15.89 0.75 -15.97
N ILE A 414 16.02 2.06 -16.17
CA ILE A 414 15.01 2.87 -16.88
C ILE A 414 14.91 2.40 -18.34
N GLY A 415 13.71 2.04 -18.77
CA GLY A 415 13.42 1.61 -20.12
C GLY A 415 13.46 0.10 -20.36
N CYS A 416 13.69 -0.72 -19.34
CA CYS A 416 13.75 -2.18 -19.46
C CYS A 416 12.38 -2.86 -19.57
N LEU A 417 11.31 -2.24 -19.06
CA LEU A 417 9.95 -2.83 -19.09
C LEU A 417 9.24 -2.54 -20.43
N VAL A 418 9.54 -3.36 -21.44
CA VAL A 418 9.15 -3.11 -22.86
C VAL A 418 8.02 -4.01 -23.34
N TYR A 419 7.89 -5.21 -22.78
CA TYR A 419 6.90 -6.19 -23.23
C TYR A 419 5.57 -5.99 -22.49
N LYS A 420 4.49 -6.44 -23.11
CA LYS A 420 3.13 -6.18 -22.67
C LYS A 420 2.21 -7.37 -22.93
N SER A 421 1.15 -7.48 -22.14
CA SER A 421 0.11 -8.49 -22.36
C SER A 421 -0.76 -8.18 -23.59
N GLU A 422 -1.53 -9.17 -24.03
CA GLU A 422 -2.39 -9.12 -25.23
C GLU A 422 -3.46 -8.02 -25.17
N HIS A 423 -3.76 -7.48 -23.99
CA HIS A 423 -4.76 -6.43 -23.79
C HIS A 423 -4.33 -5.05 -24.34
N ILE A 424 -3.04 -4.85 -24.63
CA ILE A 424 -2.54 -3.60 -25.21
C ILE A 424 -2.29 -3.81 -26.71
N PRO A 425 -2.79 -2.94 -27.60
CA PRO A 425 -2.51 -3.03 -29.03
C PRO A 425 -1.01 -3.09 -29.32
N GLY A 426 -0.61 -3.98 -30.24
CA GLY A 426 0.80 -4.26 -30.56
C GLY A 426 1.63 -3.01 -30.91
N GLU A 427 0.99 -2.00 -31.50
CA GLU A 427 1.55 -0.73 -31.93
C GLU A 427 2.01 0.18 -30.78
N VAL A 428 1.43 0.03 -29.58
CA VAL A 428 1.76 0.87 -28.42
C VAL A 428 3.09 0.41 -27.82
N VAL A 429 4.04 1.31 -27.67
CA VAL A 429 5.31 1.05 -26.98
C VAL A 429 5.15 1.41 -25.51
N CYS A 430 5.61 0.57 -24.59
CA CYS A 430 5.69 0.87 -23.17
C CYS A 430 7.14 0.87 -22.70
N ARG A 431 7.42 1.67 -21.68
CA ARG A 431 8.72 1.73 -21.00
C ARG A 431 8.54 2.24 -19.58
N ASN A 432 9.34 1.78 -18.63
CA ASN A 432 9.41 2.42 -17.32
C ASN A 432 10.21 3.72 -17.39
N VAL A 433 9.73 4.74 -16.69
CA VAL A 433 10.39 6.06 -16.59
C VAL A 433 11.06 6.24 -15.23
N VAL A 434 10.45 5.70 -14.18
CA VAL A 434 10.96 5.79 -12.81
C VAL A 434 11.61 4.45 -12.44
N LEU A 435 12.75 4.48 -11.77
CA LEU A 435 13.37 3.27 -11.22
C LEU A 435 12.40 2.58 -10.24
N PRO A 436 12.29 1.25 -10.28
CA PRO A 436 11.45 0.53 -9.32
C PRO A 436 11.86 0.81 -7.87
N SER A 437 10.88 1.06 -7.00
CA SER A 437 11.12 1.16 -5.56
C SER A 437 11.52 -0.21 -4.98
N PRO A 438 12.23 -0.28 -3.86
CA PRO A 438 12.42 -1.56 -3.18
C PRO A 438 11.09 -2.08 -2.60
N SER A 439 11.01 -3.39 -2.38
CA SER A 439 9.89 -4.00 -1.64
C SER A 439 10.16 -3.92 -0.13
N TYR A 440 9.17 -3.49 0.65
CA TYR A 440 9.29 -3.35 2.10
C TYR A 440 8.51 -4.44 2.83
N TYR A 441 9.17 -5.21 3.67
CA TYR A 441 8.51 -6.26 4.46
C TYR A 441 8.04 -5.70 5.81
N PRO A 442 6.85 -6.11 6.30
CA PRO A 442 6.42 -5.72 7.63
C PRO A 442 7.37 -6.31 8.68
N LEU A 443 7.62 -5.55 9.75
CA LEU A 443 8.37 -6.05 10.89
C LEU A 443 7.52 -7.08 11.63
N GLU A 444 8.01 -8.30 11.75
CA GLU A 444 7.33 -9.36 12.51
C GLU A 444 7.61 -9.20 14.00
N ASN A 445 6.91 -8.26 14.64
CA ASN A 445 6.94 -8.08 16.09
C ASN A 445 5.52 -8.07 16.65
N ASP A 446 5.27 -8.84 17.70
CA ASP A 446 3.97 -8.93 18.36
C ASP A 446 3.45 -7.59 18.88
N SER A 447 4.36 -6.76 19.38
CA SER A 447 4.01 -5.41 19.84
C SER A 447 3.37 -4.60 18.72
N LEU A 448 3.90 -4.71 17.49
CA LEU A 448 3.37 -3.98 16.33
C LEU A 448 1.99 -4.51 15.93
N TYR A 449 1.76 -5.82 15.99
CA TYR A 449 0.43 -6.38 15.69
C TYR A 449 -0.63 -5.89 16.67
N LEU A 450 -0.33 -5.86 17.97
CA LEU A 450 -1.23 -5.31 18.98
C LEU A 450 -1.47 -3.82 18.79
N GLU A 451 -0.42 -3.06 18.48
CA GLU A 451 -0.52 -1.63 18.15
C GLU A 451 -1.41 -1.40 16.93
N LEU A 452 -1.23 -2.15 15.84
CA LEU A 452 -2.08 -2.07 14.64
C LEU A 452 -3.53 -2.46 14.93
N ILE A 453 -3.76 -3.50 15.74
CA ILE A 453 -5.12 -3.87 16.18
C ILE A 453 -5.75 -2.72 16.99
N SER A 454 -4.97 -2.07 17.87
CA SER A 454 -5.47 -0.92 18.63
C SER A 454 -5.84 0.25 17.71
N LEU A 455 -5.09 0.47 16.62
CA LEU A 455 -5.38 1.50 15.62
C LEU A 455 -6.68 1.28 14.86
N LEU A 456 -7.16 0.03 14.74
CA LEU A 456 -8.45 -0.22 14.08
C LEU A 456 -9.62 0.38 14.87
N SER A 457 -9.45 0.57 16.18
CA SER A 457 -10.39 1.31 17.03
C SER A 457 -10.14 2.83 17.08
N PHE A 458 -9.34 3.36 16.15
CA PHE A 458 -8.97 4.77 16.11
C PHE A 458 -10.19 5.68 16.22
N SER A 459 -10.21 6.47 17.29
CA SER A 459 -11.23 7.47 17.56
C SER A 459 -10.65 8.88 17.51
N PHE A 460 -11.50 9.87 17.28
CA PHE A 460 -11.12 11.28 17.34
C PHE A 460 -10.54 11.68 18.71
N PHE A 461 -10.80 10.89 19.76
CA PHE A 461 -10.27 11.14 21.11
C PHE A 461 -8.73 11.12 21.14
N HIS A 462 -8.06 10.32 20.31
CA HIS A 462 -6.60 10.24 20.28
C HIS A 462 -5.93 11.55 19.85
N LEU A 463 -6.67 12.46 19.20
CA LEU A 463 -6.17 13.79 18.84
C LEU A 463 -6.08 14.74 20.04
N LYS A 464 -6.64 14.39 21.21
CA LYS A 464 -6.53 15.25 22.41
C LYS A 464 -5.12 15.35 22.95
N SER A 465 -4.31 14.30 22.78
CA SER A 465 -2.93 14.24 23.24
C SER A 465 -1.98 14.28 22.05
N ASN A 466 -1.06 15.25 22.06
CA ASN A 466 -0.06 15.39 21.00
C ASN A 466 0.82 14.12 20.90
N ASP A 467 1.24 13.57 22.04
CA ASP A 467 2.12 12.40 22.08
C ASP A 467 1.44 11.14 21.57
N GLU A 468 0.15 10.95 21.84
CA GLU A 468 -0.61 9.81 21.32
C GLU A 468 -0.75 9.89 19.80
N PHE A 469 -1.12 11.06 19.26
CA PHE A 469 -1.25 11.23 17.83
C PHE A 469 0.09 11.01 17.09
N LYS A 470 1.19 11.53 17.65
CA LYS A 470 2.54 11.26 17.13
C LYS A 470 2.91 9.78 17.17
N LYS A 471 2.52 9.04 18.22
CA LYS A 471 2.73 7.58 18.29
C LYS A 471 1.95 6.86 17.20
N ILE A 472 0.70 7.25 16.96
CA ILE A 472 -0.15 6.67 15.91
C ILE A 472 0.50 6.83 14.53
N LEU A 473 0.97 8.04 14.20
CA LEU A 473 1.67 8.27 12.93
C LEU A 473 2.96 7.46 12.80
N LYS A 474 3.71 7.26 13.91
CA LYS A 474 4.91 6.40 13.93
C LYS A 474 4.56 4.93 13.69
N ILE A 475 3.43 4.46 14.23
CA ILE A 475 2.96 3.10 13.98
C ILE A 475 2.61 2.96 12.50
N LEU A 476 1.89 3.92 11.90
CA LEU A 476 1.54 3.90 10.48
C LEU A 476 2.76 3.98 9.54
N SER A 477 3.88 4.54 10.02
CA SER A 477 5.14 4.58 9.26
C SER A 477 5.98 3.31 9.43
N PHE A 478 5.42 2.17 9.85
CA PHE A 478 6.20 0.97 10.18
C PHE A 478 7.10 0.46 9.03
N TYR A 479 6.66 0.49 7.77
CA TYR A 479 7.50 0.11 6.62
C TYR A 479 8.71 1.03 6.41
N SER A 480 8.60 2.31 6.81
CA SER A 480 9.73 3.25 6.73
C SER A 480 10.90 2.80 7.61
N SER A 481 10.67 1.96 8.62
CA SER A 481 11.73 1.45 9.51
C SER A 481 12.80 0.63 8.78
N ASN A 482 12.49 0.09 7.60
CA ASN A 482 13.43 -0.69 6.79
C ASN A 482 14.45 0.19 6.05
N ASP A 483 14.17 1.49 5.89
CA ASP A 483 15.02 2.44 5.17
C ASP A 483 15.29 3.68 6.03
N PHE A 484 16.57 3.98 6.25
CA PHE A 484 16.98 5.11 7.06
C PHE A 484 16.45 6.45 6.53
N ASN A 485 16.40 6.63 5.21
CA ASN A 485 15.98 7.89 4.60
C ASN A 485 14.48 8.10 4.78
N LEU A 486 13.66 7.08 4.51
CA LEU A 486 12.21 7.15 4.74
C LEU A 486 11.88 7.34 6.22
N ARG A 487 12.59 6.62 7.11
CA ARG A 487 12.38 6.73 8.55
C ARG A 487 12.69 8.14 9.06
N SER A 488 13.83 8.69 8.67
CA SER A 488 14.24 10.04 9.09
C SER A 488 13.28 11.10 8.55
N ASP A 489 12.82 10.95 7.30
CA ASP A 489 11.82 11.83 6.70
C ASP A 489 10.47 11.79 7.43
N ALA A 490 9.95 10.59 7.70
CA ALA A 490 8.70 10.40 8.45
C ALA A 490 8.81 10.98 9.87
N LEU A 491 9.90 10.71 10.58
CA LEU A 491 10.12 11.23 11.93
C LEU A 491 10.26 12.76 11.96
N ARG A 492 10.93 13.35 10.96
CA ARG A 492 11.02 14.81 10.79
C ARG A 492 9.63 15.42 10.64
N LYS A 493 8.81 14.92 9.72
CA LYS A 493 7.43 15.39 9.50
C LYS A 493 6.56 15.25 10.76
N ILE A 494 6.61 14.10 11.42
CA ILE A 494 5.86 13.84 12.67
C ILE A 494 6.31 14.76 13.80
N SER A 495 7.62 15.05 13.90
CA SER A 495 8.16 15.97 14.91
C SER A 495 7.69 17.41 14.70
N GLY A 496 7.34 17.78 13.46
CA GLY A 496 6.78 19.08 13.09
C GLY A 496 5.45 19.43 13.73
N ILE A 497 4.73 18.47 14.31
CA ILE A 497 3.48 18.72 15.03
C ILE A 497 3.80 19.30 16.42
N THR A 498 3.53 20.58 16.64
CA THR A 498 3.87 21.24 17.90
C THR A 498 2.72 21.22 18.90
N LYS A 499 1.50 21.49 18.44
CA LYS A 499 0.30 21.56 19.27
C LYS A 499 -0.92 21.01 18.53
N ILE A 500 -1.79 20.32 19.27
CA ILE A 500 -3.10 19.87 18.78
C ILE A 500 -4.15 20.35 19.79
N GLU A 501 -5.18 21.02 19.29
CA GLU A 501 -6.35 21.43 20.07
C GLU A 501 -7.59 20.84 19.44
N THR A 502 -8.52 20.35 20.25
CA THR A 502 -9.79 19.80 19.77
C THR A 502 -10.94 20.56 20.39
N TYR A 503 -11.97 20.82 19.59
CA TYR A 503 -13.20 21.46 20.04
C TYR A 503 -14.40 20.89 19.29
N SER A 504 -15.59 20.98 19.88
CA SER A 504 -16.82 20.59 19.21
C SER A 504 -17.48 21.79 18.57
N SER A 505 -18.03 21.63 17.36
CA SER A 505 -18.87 22.64 16.73
C SER A 505 -20.18 22.02 16.22
N ASP A 506 -21.27 22.76 16.34
CA ASP A 506 -22.57 22.35 15.83
C ASP A 506 -22.82 23.05 14.50
N ARG A 507 -23.21 22.27 13.48
CA ARG A 507 -23.54 22.80 12.16
C ARG A 507 -24.85 22.22 11.67
N LEU A 508 -25.62 23.05 10.96
CA LEU A 508 -26.82 22.61 10.27
C LEU A 508 -26.44 21.97 8.94
N TYR A 509 -26.78 20.70 8.76
CA TYR A 509 -26.62 19.96 7.51
C TYR A 509 -27.96 19.38 7.07
N LEU A 510 -28.44 19.76 5.89
CA LEU A 510 -29.75 19.38 5.36
C LEU A 510 -30.91 19.64 6.35
N GLY A 511 -30.86 20.75 7.09
CA GLY A 511 -31.88 21.12 8.07
C GLY A 511 -31.77 20.43 9.44
N HIS A 512 -30.84 19.50 9.62
CA HIS A 512 -30.59 18.84 10.91
C HIS A 512 -29.32 19.40 11.57
N SER A 513 -29.37 19.65 12.88
CA SER A 513 -28.16 19.98 13.65
C SER A 513 -27.32 18.73 13.84
N ARG A 514 -26.07 18.77 13.36
CA ARG A 514 -25.08 17.72 13.58
C ARG A 514 -23.94 18.30 14.41
N ARG A 515 -23.53 17.55 15.44
CA ARG A 515 -22.36 17.89 16.25
C ARG A 515 -21.12 17.27 15.62
N GLY A 516 -20.15 18.11 15.31
CA GLY A 516 -18.87 17.72 14.75
C GLY A 516 -17.71 17.94 15.70
N SER A 517 -16.62 17.23 15.43
CA SER A 517 -15.37 17.37 16.16
C SER A 517 -14.34 18.04 15.24
N CYS A 518 -13.82 19.19 15.67
CA CYS A 518 -12.87 19.99 14.92
C CYS A 518 -11.50 19.90 15.58
N ALA A 519 -10.43 19.79 14.78
CA ALA A 519 -9.05 19.78 15.25
C ALA A 519 -8.30 20.99 14.70
N LYS A 520 -7.58 21.69 15.57
CA LYS A 520 -6.56 22.67 15.19
C LYS A 520 -5.19 22.04 15.39
N ILE A 521 -4.40 21.97 14.33
CA ILE A 521 -3.04 21.46 14.41
C ILE A 521 -2.07 22.59 14.07
N THR A 522 -1.14 22.86 14.98
CA THR A 522 -0.05 23.81 14.77
C THR A 522 1.19 23.05 14.30
N LEU A 523 1.69 23.43 13.13
CA LEU A 523 2.87 22.85 12.50
C LEU A 523 4.03 23.84 12.54
N ASP A 524 5.24 23.33 12.80
CA ASP A 524 6.47 24.09 12.67
C ASP A 524 6.96 24.04 11.22
N ASN A 525 6.93 25.18 10.54
CA ASN A 525 7.32 25.30 9.13
C ASN A 525 8.81 24.97 8.91
N SER A 526 9.68 25.13 9.91
CA SER A 526 11.12 24.90 9.77
C SER A 526 11.49 23.43 9.55
N LEU A 527 10.59 22.51 9.94
CA LEU A 527 10.79 21.08 9.82
C LEU A 527 10.30 20.50 8.49
N TYR A 528 9.75 21.32 7.59
CA TYR A 528 9.32 20.92 6.24
C TYR A 528 10.24 21.54 5.18
N LEU A 529 10.46 20.84 4.07
CA LEU A 529 11.29 21.27 2.95
C LEU A 529 10.65 22.43 2.19
N SER A 530 9.32 22.44 2.12
CA SER A 530 8.53 23.44 1.42
C SER A 530 7.13 23.56 2.04
N MET A 531 6.44 24.65 1.74
CA MET A 531 5.02 24.81 2.09
C MET A 531 4.16 23.72 1.44
N GLY A 532 4.53 23.27 0.24
CA GLY A 532 3.88 22.15 -0.43
C GLY A 532 3.97 20.85 0.34
N GLU A 533 5.16 20.50 0.87
CA GLU A 533 5.33 19.28 1.67
C GLU A 533 4.42 19.31 2.92
N MET A 534 4.36 20.46 3.60
CA MET A 534 3.49 20.69 4.75
C MET A 534 2.01 20.57 4.38
N TYR A 535 1.61 21.06 3.20
CA TYR A 535 0.24 20.98 2.70
C TYR A 535 -0.17 19.54 2.37
N ILE A 536 0.65 18.79 1.62
CA ILE A 536 0.36 17.39 1.30
C ILE A 536 0.33 16.53 2.58
N PHE A 537 1.23 16.79 3.54
CA PHE A 537 1.18 16.13 4.86
C PHE A 537 -0.13 16.43 5.60
N SER A 538 -0.59 17.68 5.56
CA SER A 538 -1.85 18.09 6.16
C SER A 538 -3.07 17.46 5.49
N LEU A 539 -3.04 17.30 4.15
CA LEU A 539 -4.06 16.55 3.40
C LEU A 539 -4.13 15.08 3.83
N MET A 540 -2.98 14.44 4.03
CA MET A 540 -2.91 13.06 4.54
C MET A 540 -3.54 12.96 5.93
N ILE A 541 -3.23 13.90 6.84
CA ILE A 541 -3.84 13.95 8.17
C ILE A 541 -5.35 14.15 8.07
N ASN A 542 -5.83 15.04 7.19
CA ASN A 542 -7.26 15.26 6.99
C ASN A 542 -7.99 13.97 6.56
N ARG A 543 -7.39 13.22 5.64
CA ARG A 543 -7.93 11.92 5.22
C ARG A 543 -7.90 10.88 6.34
N LEU A 544 -6.81 10.82 7.12
CA LEU A 544 -6.70 9.94 8.27
C LEU A 544 -7.78 10.23 9.32
N ILE A 545 -8.02 11.50 9.65
CA ILE A 545 -9.07 11.91 10.61
C ILE A 545 -10.46 11.53 10.10
N SER A 546 -10.66 11.54 8.78
CA SER A 546 -11.92 11.12 8.16
C SER A 546 -12.31 9.66 8.49
N TYR A 547 -11.35 8.79 8.83
CA TYR A 547 -11.62 7.42 9.30
C TYR A 547 -12.38 7.39 10.63
N SER A 548 -12.22 8.40 11.48
CA SER A 548 -12.87 8.47 12.80
C SER A 548 -14.31 9.00 12.77
N VAL A 549 -14.83 9.36 11.59
CA VAL A 549 -16.13 10.00 11.46
C VAL A 549 -17.25 8.97 11.59
N THR A 550 -18.22 9.27 12.45
CA THR A 550 -19.44 8.45 12.61
C THR A 550 -20.57 8.99 11.74
N ALA A 551 -21.58 8.19 11.43
CA ALA A 551 -22.68 8.56 10.52
C ALA A 551 -23.43 9.87 10.90
N ALA A 552 -23.49 10.17 12.20
CA ALA A 552 -24.19 11.35 12.73
C ALA A 552 -23.25 12.53 13.03
N SER A 553 -21.93 12.38 12.84
CA SER A 553 -20.94 13.42 13.13
C SER A 553 -20.23 13.90 11.87
N PHE A 554 -19.49 14.99 12.02
CA PHE A 554 -18.56 15.46 11.01
C PHE A 554 -17.21 15.76 11.65
N THR A 555 -16.15 15.74 10.84
CA THR A 555 -14.83 16.24 11.26
C THR A 555 -14.36 17.36 10.37
N GLN A 556 -13.55 18.24 10.94
CA GLN A 556 -12.91 19.35 10.23
C GLN A 556 -11.50 19.53 10.78
N LEU A 557 -10.55 19.80 9.89
CA LEU A 557 -9.16 20.06 10.23
C LEU A 557 -8.77 21.48 9.81
N ASP A 558 -8.24 22.22 10.78
CA ASP A 558 -7.66 23.55 10.58
C ASP A 558 -6.16 23.52 10.92
N ILE A 559 -5.33 24.04 10.02
CA ILE A 559 -3.87 24.07 10.16
C ILE A 559 -3.40 25.48 10.47
N TYR A 560 -2.44 25.58 11.40
CA TYR A 560 -1.79 26.80 11.85
C TYR A 560 -0.27 26.64 11.78
N ILE A 561 0.45 27.76 11.66
CA ILE A 561 1.92 27.79 11.73
C ILE A 561 2.35 28.27 13.12
N THR A 562 3.43 27.70 13.66
CA THR A 562 4.05 28.21 14.90
C THR A 562 4.37 29.71 14.81
N GLY A 563 3.82 30.50 15.74
CA GLY A 563 4.03 31.95 15.79
C GLY A 563 3.01 32.78 15.02
N ASN A 564 2.10 32.15 14.26
CA ASN A 564 0.98 32.82 13.61
C ASN A 564 -0.36 32.38 14.22
N ASP A 565 -1.18 33.35 14.61
CA ASP A 565 -2.52 33.10 15.16
C ASP A 565 -3.62 32.97 14.07
N SER A 566 -3.29 33.27 12.82
CA SER A 566 -4.20 33.08 11.69
C SER A 566 -4.23 31.63 11.21
N CYS A 567 -5.43 31.14 10.90
CA CYS A 567 -5.58 29.84 10.25
C CYS A 567 -4.99 29.91 8.86
N LEU A 568 -4.06 29.01 8.55
CA LEU A 568 -3.40 28.94 7.25
C LEU A 568 -4.30 28.21 6.26
N TRP A 569 -4.74 27.00 6.62
CA TRP A 569 -5.59 26.16 5.78
C TRP A 569 -6.74 25.60 6.60
N SER A 570 -7.96 25.73 6.08
CA SER A 570 -9.15 25.07 6.62
C SER A 570 -9.64 24.06 5.58
N PHE A 571 -9.61 22.78 5.93
CA PHE A 571 -10.03 21.72 5.03
C PHE A 571 -11.56 21.57 5.02
N PRO A 572 -12.14 21.10 3.90
CA PRO A 572 -13.58 20.86 3.83
C PRO A 572 -14.01 19.80 4.84
N ILE A 573 -15.26 19.91 5.28
CA ILE A 573 -15.84 19.01 6.25
C ILE A 573 -15.99 17.61 5.67
N SER A 574 -15.49 16.61 6.38
CA SER A 574 -15.76 15.21 6.10
C SER A 574 -16.95 14.73 6.93
N ILE A 575 -18.00 14.29 6.24
CA ILE A 575 -19.23 13.77 6.84
C ILE A 575 -19.23 12.25 6.70
N GLY A 576 -19.55 11.54 7.77
CA GLY A 576 -19.65 10.09 7.76
C GLY A 576 -20.82 9.66 6.89
N CYS A 577 -20.54 9.17 5.68
CA CYS A 577 -21.52 8.52 4.84
C CYS A 577 -21.40 7.01 5.05
N HIS A 578 -21.90 6.51 6.18
CA HIS A 578 -22.33 5.11 6.21
C HIS A 578 -23.74 5.09 5.64
N GLU A 579 -23.86 5.11 4.32
CA GLU A 579 -25.03 4.48 3.71
C GLU A 579 -24.95 3.00 4.08
N GLU A 580 -26.03 2.53 4.70
CA GLU A 580 -26.19 1.20 5.27
C GLU A 580 -25.82 0.12 4.24
N PHE A 581 -24.97 -0.83 4.65
CA PHE A 581 -24.71 -2.10 3.95
C PHE A 581 -25.69 -3.18 4.38
#